data_AF-A0A917W2M4-F1
#
_entry.id   AF-A0A917W2M4-F1
#
_cell.length_a   1.000
_cell.length_b   1.000
_cell.length_c   1.000
_cell.angle_alpha   90.00
_cell.angle_beta   90.00
_cell.angle_gamma   90.00
#
_symmetry.space_group_name_H-M   'P 1'
#
loop_
_entity.id
_entity.type
_entity.pdbx_description
1 polymer ?
#
loop_
_entity_poly.entity_id
_entity_poly.type
_entity_poly.pdbx_seq_one_letter_code
_entity_poly.pdbx_strand_id
1 'polypeptide(L)'
;MNLVPYVIEQTNRGERSYDIYSRLLRDRIILLTGEISDDVANSVVAQLLFLDADTSDKDISIYINSPGGSITAGMAVFDTMRHVKSDVSTLCVGMAASMGAFLLAGEEKGKRFALTNSEVMIHQPLGGAKGQATDIEIHVKKV
;
A
#
# COMPACT_ATOMS: atom_id res chain seq x y z
N MET A 1 -14.24 -16.37 4.11
CA MET A 1 -12.88 -15.93 4.49
C MET A 1 -11.98 -17.16 4.52
N ASN A 2 -10.91 -17.16 3.73
CA ASN A 2 -9.89 -18.20 3.84
C ASN A 2 -9.11 -17.99 5.16
N LEU A 3 -8.81 -19.08 5.84
CA LEU A 3 -8.02 -19.07 7.08
C LEU A 3 -6.62 -18.52 6.77
N VAL A 4 -6.19 -17.50 7.53
CA VAL A 4 -4.80 -17.02 7.47
C VAL A 4 -3.92 -17.98 8.28
N PRO A 5 -2.85 -18.55 7.69
CA PRO A 5 -1.95 -19.45 8.41
C PRO A 5 -1.24 -18.75 9.57
N TYR A 6 -0.98 -19.51 10.63
CA TYR A 6 -0.20 -19.06 11.78
C TYR A 6 1.20 -19.67 11.79
N VAL A 7 2.15 -18.93 12.34
CA VAL A 7 3.55 -19.32 12.53
C VAL A 7 3.88 -19.22 14.01
N ILE A 8 4.59 -20.23 14.52
CA ILE A 8 5.09 -20.26 15.90
C ILE A 8 6.59 -19.98 15.86
N GLU A 9 7.02 -18.93 16.55
CA GLU A 9 8.43 -18.64 16.76
C GLU A 9 8.85 -18.99 18.18
N GLN A 10 9.94 -19.75 18.29
CA GLN A 10 10.63 -19.94 19.56
C GLN A 10 11.62 -18.81 19.79
N THR A 11 11.46 -18.11 20.91
CA THR A 11 12.38 -17.07 21.37
C THR A 11 13.00 -17.47 22.70
N ASN A 12 14.08 -16.80 23.11
CA ASN A 12 14.69 -17.00 24.43
C ASN A 12 13.72 -16.70 25.61
N ARG A 13 12.56 -16.07 25.34
CA ARG A 13 11.50 -15.76 26.31
C ARG A 13 10.27 -16.67 26.19
N GLY A 14 10.35 -17.73 25.40
CA GLY A 14 9.24 -18.66 25.15
C GLY A 14 8.71 -18.60 23.72
N GLU A 15 7.56 -19.23 23.50
CA GLU A 15 6.89 -19.30 22.20
C GLU A 15 5.99 -18.09 21.96
N ARG A 16 5.99 -17.57 20.74
CA ARG A 16 5.02 -16.58 20.28
C ARG A 16 4.36 -17.05 18.99
N SER A 17 3.04 -16.92 18.93
CA SER A 17 2.24 -17.24 17.75
C SER A 17 1.83 -15.95 17.04
N TYR A 18 1.98 -15.93 15.73
CA TYR A 18 1.61 -14.82 14.85
C TYR A 18 0.84 -15.37 13.66
N ASP A 19 -0.13 -14.64 13.13
CA ASP A 19 -0.53 -14.88 11.74
C ASP A 19 0.62 -14.47 10.80
N ILE A 20 0.65 -15.03 9.59
CA ILE A 20 1.75 -14.80 8.65
C ILE A 20 1.96 -13.33 8.29
N TYR A 21 0.91 -12.50 8.26
CA TYR A 21 1.03 -11.08 7.93
C TYR A 21 1.58 -10.29 9.11
N SER A 22 1.11 -10.54 10.33
CA SER A 22 1.70 -9.96 11.55
C SER A 22 3.17 -10.33 11.68
N ARG A 23 3.55 -11.55 11.26
CA ARG A 23 4.95 -11.96 11.24
C ARG A 23 5.77 -11.15 10.24
N LEU A 24 5.27 -10.93 9.03
CA LEU A 24 5.93 -10.08 8.03
C LEU A 24 6.01 -8.61 8.45
N LEU A 25 4.97 -8.09 9.10
CA LEU A 25 4.96 -6.72 9.61
C LEU A 25 6.07 -6.50 10.64
N ARG A 26 6.41 -7.51 11.44
CA ARG A 26 7.56 -7.45 12.36
C ARG A 26 8.90 -7.30 11.62
N ASP A 27 9.00 -7.81 10.40
CA ASP A 27 10.15 -7.60 9.49
C ASP A 27 9.97 -6.33 8.63
N ARG A 28 9.00 -5.47 8.99
CA ARG A 28 8.69 -4.19 8.33
C ARG A 28 8.19 -4.35 6.89
N ILE A 29 7.54 -5.47 6.60
CA ILE A 29 6.95 -5.78 5.30
C ILE A 29 5.43 -5.60 5.37
N ILE A 30 4.89 -4.73 4.52
CA ILE A 30 3.46 -4.50 4.33
C ILE A 30 3.06 -5.09 2.98
N LEU A 31 1.97 -5.87 2.95
CA LEU A 31 1.39 -6.37 1.70
C LEU A 31 0.20 -5.51 1.29
N LEU A 32 0.30 -4.85 0.14
CA LEU A 32 -0.81 -4.16 -0.51
C LEU A 32 -1.34 -5.03 -1.65
N THR A 33 -2.32 -5.87 -1.36
CA THR A 33 -2.89 -6.83 -2.32
C THR A 33 -4.36 -6.56 -2.60
N GLY A 34 -4.75 -6.63 -3.88
CA GLY A 34 -6.13 -6.42 -4.30
C GLY A 34 -6.47 -4.95 -4.52
N GLU A 35 -7.77 -4.65 -4.58
CA GLU A 35 -8.27 -3.30 -4.83
C GLU A 35 -7.90 -2.34 -3.70
N ILE A 36 -7.47 -1.13 -4.06
CA ILE A 36 -7.20 -0.05 -3.12
C ILE A 36 -8.54 0.61 -2.75
N SER A 37 -9.08 0.24 -1.60
CA SER A 37 -10.27 0.84 -0.98
C SER A 37 -9.89 1.65 0.25
N ASP A 38 -10.83 2.42 0.81
CA ASP A 38 -10.62 3.19 2.04
C ASP A 38 -10.21 2.29 3.21
N ASP A 39 -10.79 1.09 3.33
CA ASP A 39 -10.45 0.13 4.40
C ASP A 39 -9.00 -0.39 4.25
N VAL A 40 -8.60 -0.74 3.03
CA VAL A 40 -7.23 -1.20 2.72
C VAL A 40 -6.23 -0.08 2.97
N ALA A 41 -6.52 1.12 2.49
CA ALA A 41 -5.68 2.29 2.69
C ALA A 41 -5.54 2.62 4.19
N ASN A 42 -6.63 2.61 4.96
CA ASN A 42 -6.59 2.86 6.39
C ASN A 42 -5.73 1.83 7.13
N SER A 43 -5.82 0.55 6.74
CA SER A 43 -4.95 -0.50 7.30
C SER A 43 -3.47 -0.27 6.97
N VAL A 44 -3.13 0.11 5.73
CA VAL A 44 -1.75 0.38 5.32
C VAL A 44 -1.19 1.63 6.00
N VAL A 45 -1.98 2.70 6.09
CA VAL A 45 -1.62 3.92 6.84
C VAL A 45 -1.33 3.60 8.30
N ALA A 46 -2.17 2.81 8.95
CA ALA A 46 -1.94 2.39 10.34
C ALA A 46 -0.64 1.59 10.49
N GLN A 47 -0.35 0.68 9.55
CA GLN A 47 0.90 -0.10 9.55
C GLN A 47 2.13 0.79 9.34
N LEU A 48 2.08 1.76 8.43
CA LEU A 48 3.17 2.71 8.19
C LEU A 48 3.48 3.53 9.46
N LEU A 49 2.45 4.11 10.08
CA LEU A 49 2.60 4.88 11.31
C LEU A 49 3.11 4.03 12.48
N PHE A 50 2.63 2.78 12.58
CA PHE A 50 3.10 1.84 13.60
C PHE A 50 4.60 1.53 13.44
N LEU A 51 5.05 1.23 12.23
CA LEU A 51 6.44 0.90 11.96
C LEU A 51 7.38 2.10 12.14
N ASP A 52 6.94 3.29 11.77
CA ASP A 52 7.71 4.52 11.95
C ASP A 52 7.88 4.90 13.43
N ALA A 53 6.82 4.69 14.23
CA ALA A 53 6.85 4.92 15.68
C ALA A 53 7.77 3.93 16.42
N ASP A 54 7.85 2.68 15.98
CA ASP A 54 8.71 1.66 16.60
C ASP A 54 10.19 1.90 16.30
N THR A 55 10.54 2.08 15.03
CA THR A 55 11.94 2.20 14.59
C THR A 55 12.01 3.04 13.30
N SER A 56 12.30 4.34 13.39
CA SER A 56 12.27 5.26 12.23
C SER A 56 13.54 5.30 11.39
N ASP A 57 14.63 4.66 11.81
CA ASP A 57 15.90 4.58 11.09
C ASP A 57 15.98 3.38 10.12
N LYS A 58 14.94 2.54 10.07
CA LYS A 58 14.89 1.36 9.21
C LYS A 58 13.83 1.50 8.13
N ASP A 59 14.20 1.08 6.94
CA ASP A 59 13.32 1.02 5.79
C ASP A 59 12.03 0.22 6.09
N ILE A 60 10.94 0.65 5.44
CA ILE A 60 9.69 -0.10 5.35
C ILE A 60 9.56 -0.62 3.92
N SER A 61 9.16 -1.87 3.73
CA SER A 61 8.96 -2.44 2.40
C SER A 61 7.47 -2.69 2.13
N ILE A 62 6.93 -2.05 1.09
CA ILE A 62 5.58 -2.29 0.61
C ILE A 62 5.63 -3.20 -0.62
N TYR A 63 5.02 -4.37 -0.52
CA TYR A 63 4.88 -5.31 -1.62
C TYR A 63 3.51 -5.09 -2.27
N ILE A 64 3.51 -4.71 -3.54
CA ILE A 64 2.32 -4.26 -4.27
C ILE A 64 1.90 -5.31 -5.27
N ASN A 65 0.66 -5.79 -5.12
CA ASN A 65 -0.04 -6.62 -6.08
C ASN A 65 -1.49 -6.11 -6.21
N SER A 66 -1.68 -5.02 -6.96
CA SER A 66 -2.95 -4.29 -7.00
C SER A 66 -3.34 -3.90 -8.43
N PRO A 67 -4.62 -4.10 -8.82
CA PRO A 67 -5.18 -3.52 -10.04
C PRO A 67 -5.45 -2.01 -9.93
N GLY A 68 -5.19 -1.39 -8.78
CA GLY A 68 -5.58 -0.01 -8.47
C GLY A 68 -6.84 0.06 -7.64
N GLY A 69 -7.53 1.20 -7.68
CA GLY A 69 -8.74 1.45 -6.90
C GLY A 69 -9.01 2.94 -6.71
N SER A 70 -9.55 3.29 -5.55
CA SER A 70 -9.86 4.66 -5.17
C SER A 70 -8.63 5.57 -5.17
N ILE A 71 -8.73 6.71 -5.87
CA ILE A 71 -7.67 7.72 -5.94
C ILE A 71 -7.43 8.33 -4.57
N THR A 72 -8.48 8.68 -3.84
CA THR A 72 -8.35 9.29 -2.50
C THR A 72 -7.74 8.32 -1.49
N ALA A 73 -8.12 7.04 -1.55
CA ALA A 73 -7.54 6.00 -0.72
C ALA A 73 -6.04 5.82 -1.03
N GLY A 74 -5.68 5.74 -2.32
CA GLY A 74 -4.28 5.63 -2.72
C GLY A 74 -3.46 6.89 -2.36
N MET A 75 -4.06 8.08 -2.45
CA MET A 75 -3.40 9.33 -2.01
C MET A 75 -3.13 9.36 -0.51
N ALA A 76 -4.05 8.84 0.32
CA ALA A 76 -3.82 8.73 1.76
C ALA A 76 -2.59 7.85 2.08
N VAL A 77 -2.44 6.73 1.36
CA VAL A 77 -1.24 5.88 1.49
C VAL A 77 0.01 6.63 1.02
N PHE A 78 -0.04 7.26 -0.16
CA PHE A 78 1.09 7.98 -0.74
C PHE A 78 1.58 9.12 0.16
N ASP A 79 0.67 9.96 0.66
CA ASP A 79 1.02 11.07 1.55
C ASP A 79 1.61 10.56 2.86
N THR A 80 1.11 9.43 3.37
CA THR A 80 1.66 8.78 4.57
C THR A 80 3.06 8.23 4.31
N MET A 81 3.32 7.61 3.15
CA MET A 81 4.67 7.14 2.77
C MET A 81 5.69 8.28 2.78
N ARG A 82 5.27 9.51 2.44
CA ARG A 82 6.12 10.71 2.49
C ARG A 82 6.21 11.35 3.87
N HIS A 83 5.21 11.10 4.70
CA HIS A 83 5.11 11.68 6.04
C HIS A 83 5.99 10.96 7.05
N VAL A 84 6.05 9.62 6.97
CA VAL A 84 6.90 8.82 7.86
C VAL A 84 8.37 9.14 7.64
N LYS A 85 9.17 9.04 8.71
CA LYS A 85 10.61 9.30 8.65
C LYS A 85 11.38 8.15 8.00
N SER A 86 10.86 6.94 8.14
CA SER A 86 11.39 5.73 7.54
C SER A 86 11.32 5.80 6.02
N ASP A 87 12.42 5.50 5.34
CA ASP A 87 12.41 5.34 3.89
C ASP A 87 11.45 4.21 3.47
N VAL A 88 10.62 4.46 2.45
CA VAL A 88 9.64 3.46 1.98
C VAL A 88 10.10 2.86 0.66
N SER A 89 10.54 1.60 0.71
CA SER A 89 10.82 0.76 -0.45
C SER A 89 9.53 0.15 -1.01
N THR A 90 9.43 0.05 -2.33
CA THR A 90 8.29 -0.57 -3.02
C THR A 90 8.73 -1.69 -3.94
N LEU A 91 8.00 -2.80 -3.93
CA LEU A 91 8.25 -3.95 -4.80
C LEU A 91 6.95 -4.40 -5.47
N CYS A 92 6.92 -4.37 -6.80
CA CYS A 92 5.82 -4.95 -7.57
C CYS A 92 5.95 -6.47 -7.67
N VAL A 93 4.94 -7.19 -7.17
CA VAL A 93 4.84 -8.66 -7.22
C VAL A 93 3.54 -9.02 -7.93
N GLY A 94 3.61 -9.40 -9.20
CA GLY A 94 2.41 -9.68 -10.01
C GLY A 94 2.00 -8.45 -10.81
N MET A 95 1.11 -7.60 -10.28
CA MET A 95 0.65 -6.41 -11.00
C MET A 95 0.65 -5.16 -10.13
N ALA A 96 1.05 -4.03 -10.69
CA ALA A 96 0.80 -2.70 -10.16
C ALA A 96 0.14 -1.87 -11.26
N ALA A 97 -1.18 -1.73 -11.20
CA ALA A 97 -1.95 -0.97 -12.18
C ALA A 97 -2.60 0.27 -11.54
N SER A 98 -2.78 1.35 -12.30
CA SER A 98 -3.48 2.55 -11.87
C SER A 98 -2.90 3.11 -10.56
N MET A 99 -3.69 3.28 -9.49
CA MET A 99 -3.18 3.68 -8.17
C MET A 99 -2.13 2.73 -7.59
N GLY A 100 -2.11 1.44 -7.97
CA GLY A 100 -1.02 0.53 -7.61
C GLY A 100 0.30 0.91 -8.29
N ALA A 101 0.26 1.29 -9.57
CA ALA A 101 1.43 1.80 -10.29
C ALA A 101 1.90 3.16 -9.74
N PHE A 102 0.96 4.02 -9.37
CA PHE A 102 1.24 5.30 -8.73
C PHE A 102 2.00 5.12 -7.41
N LEU A 103 1.52 4.23 -6.54
CA LEU A 103 2.19 3.91 -5.27
C LEU A 103 3.56 3.24 -5.48
N LEU A 104 3.67 2.33 -6.47
CA LEU A 104 4.94 1.73 -6.87
C LEU A 104 5.97 2.79 -7.31
N ALA A 105 5.51 3.83 -7.99
CA ALA A 105 6.36 4.93 -8.42
C ALA A 105 6.77 5.89 -7.29
N GLY A 106 6.42 5.56 -6.03
CA GLY A 106 6.62 6.33 -4.79
C GLY A 106 7.98 7.00 -4.62
N GLU A 107 8.07 7.97 -3.70
CA GLU A 107 9.17 8.95 -3.73
C GLU A 107 10.59 8.40 -3.56
N GLU A 108 10.78 7.28 -2.85
CA GLU A 108 12.12 6.88 -2.42
C GLU A 108 13.02 6.46 -3.58
N LYS A 109 13.94 7.34 -3.95
CA LYS A 109 14.75 7.21 -5.16
C LYS A 109 15.71 6.05 -5.01
N GLY A 110 15.60 5.09 -5.94
CA GLY A 110 16.46 3.90 -5.96
C GLY A 110 15.95 2.75 -5.10
N LYS A 111 14.79 2.89 -4.43
CA LYS A 111 14.13 1.84 -3.66
C LYS A 111 12.78 1.41 -4.28
N ARG A 112 12.71 1.42 -5.61
CA ARG A 112 11.52 1.01 -6.38
C ARG A 112 11.88 -0.16 -7.28
N PHE A 113 11.21 -1.28 -7.06
CA PHE A 113 11.59 -2.56 -7.66
C PHE A 113 10.37 -3.25 -8.28
N ALA A 114 10.62 -4.11 -9.26
CA ALA A 114 9.62 -5.00 -9.82
C ALA A 114 10.28 -6.36 -10.07
N LEU A 115 9.54 -7.44 -9.81
CA LEU A 115 9.97 -8.76 -10.25
C LEU A 115 9.90 -8.87 -11.78
N THR A 116 10.67 -9.80 -12.35
CA THR A 116 10.87 -9.94 -13.80
C THR A 116 9.57 -10.07 -14.61
N ASN A 117 8.56 -10.74 -14.05
CA ASN A 117 7.28 -11.00 -14.73
C ASN A 117 6.16 -10.07 -14.24
N SER A 118 6.50 -9.03 -13.45
CA SER A 118 5.50 -8.12 -12.95
C SER A 118 5.04 -7.15 -14.04
N GLU A 119 3.74 -6.85 -14.05
CA GLU A 119 3.13 -5.89 -14.97
C GLU A 119 2.89 -4.56 -14.29
N VAL A 120 3.33 -3.48 -14.93
CA VAL A 120 3.06 -2.11 -14.49
C VAL A 120 2.19 -1.43 -15.53
N MET A 121 1.00 -0.99 -15.13
CA MET A 121 0.02 -0.36 -16.03
C MET A 121 -0.38 1.01 -15.51
N ILE A 122 -0.25 2.04 -16.33
CA ILE A 122 -0.69 3.40 -16.02
C ILE A 122 -1.80 3.81 -16.98
N HIS A 123 -2.79 4.52 -16.46
CA HIS A 123 -3.85 5.15 -17.24
C HIS A 123 -4.37 6.39 -16.50
N GLN A 124 -5.06 7.26 -17.22
CA GLN A 124 -5.72 8.43 -16.63
C GLN A 124 -6.84 8.02 -15.64
N PRO A 125 -7.12 8.82 -14.60
CA PRO A 125 -8.25 8.62 -13.69
C PRO A 125 -9.56 8.23 -14.39
N LEU A 126 -10.33 7.35 -13.74
CA LEU A 126 -11.71 7.04 -14.13
C LEU A 126 -12.64 7.70 -13.11
N GLY A 127 -13.65 8.41 -13.60
CA GLY A 127 -14.62 9.11 -12.77
C GLY A 127 -15.99 9.18 -13.45
N GLY A 128 -16.99 9.61 -12.70
CA GLY A 128 -18.35 9.77 -13.20
C GLY A 128 -19.13 10.75 -12.34
N ALA A 129 -19.97 11.56 -12.97
CA ALA A 129 -20.78 12.57 -12.29
C ALA A 129 -22.25 12.44 -12.68
N LYS A 130 -23.15 12.71 -11.72
CA LYS A 130 -24.59 12.80 -11.95
C LYS A 130 -25.16 13.88 -11.04
N GLY A 131 -26.01 14.76 -11.57
CA GLY A 131 -26.57 15.86 -10.79
C GLY A 131 -27.02 17.02 -11.66
N GLN A 132 -27.12 18.21 -11.09
CA GLN A 132 -27.36 19.43 -11.86
C GLN A 132 -26.19 19.68 -12.82
N ALA A 133 -26.42 20.41 -13.91
CA ALA A 133 -25.38 20.72 -14.89
C ALA A 133 -24.12 21.33 -14.23
N THR A 134 -24.33 22.23 -13.27
CA THR A 134 -23.25 22.84 -12.47
C THR A 134 -22.47 21.80 -11.66
N ASP A 135 -23.13 20.83 -11.04
CA ASP A 135 -22.47 19.77 -10.25
C ASP A 135 -21.65 18.85 -11.15
N ILE A 136 -22.18 18.51 -12.33
CA ILE A 136 -21.47 17.71 -13.32
C ILE A 136 -20.21 18.46 -13.78
N GLU A 137 -20.32 19.74 -14.11
CA GLU A 137 -19.18 20.56 -14.52
C GLU A 137 -18.11 20.66 -13.41
N ILE A 138 -18.53 20.90 -12.16
CA ILE A 138 -17.62 20.96 -11.01
C ILE A 138 -16.90 19.63 -10.81
N HIS A 139 -17.61 18.50 -10.92
CA HIS A 139 -17.02 17.18 -10.71
C HIS A 139 -16.06 16.79 -11.83
N VAL A 140 -16.45 17.00 -13.10
CA VAL A 140 -15.62 16.69 -14.26
C VAL A 140 -14.32 17.49 -14.26
N LYS A 141 -14.32 18.73 -13.75
CA LYS A 141 -13.09 19.53 -13.58
C LYS A 141 -12.14 19.01 -12.50
N LYS A 142 -12.58 18.09 -11.64
CA LYS A 142 -11.81 17.52 -10.51
C LYS A 142 -11.33 16.09 -10.77
N VAL A 143 -11.60 15.53 -11.95
CA VAL A 143 -11.16 14.19 -12.37
C VAL A 143 -9.84 14.29 -13.13
#